data_AF-A0A940L401-F1
#
_entry.id   AF-A0A940L401-F1
#
_cell.length_a   1.000
_cell.length_b   1.000
_cell.length_c   1.000
_cell.angle_alpha   90.00
_cell.angle_beta   90.00
_cell.angle_gamma   90.00
#
_symmetry.space_group_name_H-M   'P 1'
#
loop_
_entity.id
_entity.type
_entity.pdbx_description
1 polymer ?
#
loop_
_entity_poly.entity_id
_entity_poly.type
_entity_poly.pdbx_seq_one_letter_code
_entity_poly.pdbx_strand_id
1 'polypeptide(L)'
;MQKWILLLPLLLGACAEKNVHTEPPVPTTHATTALENKSSLHMTRPEPTKPVELVFDSKYEGAKPVNYRKNDKLRMSGSASFSPAALKQIAKPAKKTKQTLYIFDLRQESHGLINDKPVTWQADRDWANADLNHDEAIQRERRLLGDMRVGEKINDTVIKSIETEESLVRSAGYQYIRLTVTDHVRPVDSEVDRFVEAIRDLPEKNWVHFHCRAGKGRTTTFMVLYDMLNNAKTDSFDDIIKRNTALSDDYDVEKIPAQEDWKYVYQKERAAFVQEFYNYAKANPMGKDVL
;
A
#
# COMPACT_ATOMS: atom_id res chain seq x y z
N MET A 1 67.16 -19.06 5.39
CA MET A 1 66.89 -20.51 5.23
C MET A 1 65.55 -20.65 4.52
N GLN A 2 65.58 -21.33 3.38
CA GLN A 2 64.48 -21.61 2.46
C GLN A 2 63.69 -22.84 2.97
N LYS A 3 62.35 -22.84 2.83
CA LYS A 3 61.46 -24.02 2.61
C LYS A 3 60.01 -23.67 2.92
N TRP A 4 58.97 -24.11 2.21
CA TRP A 4 58.71 -24.67 0.88
C TRP A 4 57.17 -24.64 0.78
N ILE A 5 56.63 -24.37 -0.42
CA ILE A 5 55.19 -24.51 -0.69
C ILE A 5 54.89 -25.99 -0.92
N LEU A 6 53.83 -26.51 -0.29
CA LEU A 6 53.16 -27.74 -0.73
C LEU A 6 51.67 -27.46 -0.87
N LEU A 7 51.22 -27.41 -2.12
CA LEU A 7 49.83 -27.60 -2.49
C LEU A 7 49.44 -29.06 -2.25
N LEU A 8 48.27 -29.28 -1.62
CA LEU A 8 47.56 -30.55 -1.67
C LEU A 8 46.20 -30.37 -2.37
N PRO A 9 45.72 -31.38 -3.14
CA PRO A 9 44.64 -31.24 -4.11
C PRO A 9 43.26 -31.33 -3.45
N LEU A 10 42.31 -30.49 -3.91
CA LEU A 10 40.89 -30.72 -3.65
C LEU A 10 40.42 -31.92 -4.49
N LEU A 11 40.18 -33.04 -3.81
CA LEU A 11 39.43 -34.17 -4.33
C LEU A 11 37.94 -33.82 -4.37
N LEU A 12 37.37 -33.84 -5.57
CA LEU A 12 35.93 -33.89 -5.83
C LEU A 12 35.37 -35.21 -5.26
N GLY A 13 34.65 -35.12 -4.15
CA GLY A 13 33.87 -36.20 -3.57
C GLY A 13 32.39 -35.90 -3.71
N ALA A 14 31.73 -36.53 -4.68
CA ALA A 14 30.28 -36.62 -4.73
C ALA A 14 29.78 -37.49 -3.56
N CYS A 15 28.84 -36.98 -2.78
CA CYS A 15 28.03 -37.74 -1.81
C CYS A 15 26.64 -37.07 -1.81
N ALA A 16 25.68 -37.67 -2.53
CA ALA A 16 24.66 -38.57 -1.99
C ALA A 16 23.47 -37.79 -1.38
N GLU A 17 22.42 -37.68 -2.19
CA GLU A 17 21.08 -37.24 -1.80
C GLU A 17 20.57 -38.11 -0.65
N LYS A 18 20.37 -37.49 0.52
CA LYS A 18 19.57 -38.09 1.58
C LYS A 18 18.12 -37.66 1.39
N ASN A 19 17.30 -38.61 0.93
CA ASN A 19 15.85 -38.54 1.04
C ASN A 19 15.45 -38.32 2.50
N VAL A 20 14.96 -37.13 2.82
CA VAL A 20 14.26 -36.86 4.07
C VAL A 20 12.78 -37.11 3.79
N HIS A 21 12.27 -38.23 4.30
CA HIS A 21 10.83 -38.43 4.44
C HIS A 21 10.29 -37.36 5.40
N THR A 22 9.52 -36.42 4.87
CA THR A 22 8.70 -35.50 5.67
C THR A 22 7.36 -36.19 5.94
N GLU A 23 7.12 -36.58 7.19
CA GLU A 23 5.77 -36.92 7.63
C GLU A 23 4.87 -35.68 7.52
N PRO A 24 3.58 -35.84 7.13
CA PRO A 24 2.64 -34.74 7.08
C PRO A 24 2.31 -34.26 8.50
N PRO A 25 2.12 -32.95 8.73
CA PRO A 25 1.80 -32.43 10.05
C PRO A 25 0.42 -32.92 10.51
N VAL A 26 0.36 -33.40 11.75
CA VAL A 26 -0.86 -33.80 12.46
C VAL A 26 -1.79 -32.58 12.63
N PRO A 27 -3.09 -32.68 12.33
CA PRO A 27 -4.00 -31.54 12.48
C PRO A 27 -4.31 -31.31 13.97
N THR A 28 -3.80 -30.21 14.52
CA THR A 28 -4.27 -29.69 15.80
C THR A 28 -5.61 -29.00 15.60
N THR A 29 -6.68 -29.65 16.06
CA THR A 29 -8.02 -29.06 16.18
C THR A 29 -8.01 -27.98 17.26
N HIS A 30 -7.79 -26.73 16.85
CA HIS A 30 -8.23 -25.59 17.63
C HIS A 30 -9.67 -25.28 17.23
N ALA A 31 -10.57 -25.37 18.20
CA ALA A 31 -11.99 -25.09 18.06
C ALA A 31 -12.19 -23.68 17.48
N THR A 32 -12.72 -23.62 16.27
CA THR A 32 -13.27 -22.42 15.64
C THR A 32 -14.61 -22.12 16.31
N THR A 33 -14.60 -21.29 17.35
CA THR A 33 -15.81 -20.69 17.91
C THR A 33 -15.56 -19.22 18.16
N ALA A 34 -15.63 -18.41 17.11
CA ALA A 34 -16.00 -16.99 17.10
C ALA A 34 -15.76 -16.41 15.69
N LEU A 35 -16.65 -16.69 14.74
CA LEU A 35 -16.67 -16.04 13.42
C LEU A 35 -18.12 -15.91 12.93
N GLU A 36 -19.01 -15.51 13.82
CA GLU A 36 -20.42 -15.26 13.50
C GLU A 36 -20.83 -13.92 14.14
N ASN A 37 -20.36 -12.82 13.55
CA ASN A 37 -21.03 -11.50 13.51
C ASN A 37 -20.14 -10.43 12.85
N LYS A 38 -19.52 -10.71 11.69
CA LYS A 38 -19.03 -9.62 10.84
C LYS A 38 -20.25 -9.02 10.13
N SER A 39 -20.73 -7.87 10.60
CA SER A 39 -21.67 -7.05 9.85
C SER A 39 -20.93 -6.49 8.63
N SER A 40 -20.86 -7.24 7.53
CA SER A 40 -20.25 -6.76 6.30
C SER A 40 -21.13 -5.65 5.72
N LEU A 41 -20.67 -4.40 5.83
CA LEU A 41 -21.28 -3.30 5.08
C LEU A 41 -21.28 -3.66 3.60
N HIS A 42 -22.44 -3.57 2.97
CA HIS A 42 -22.55 -3.73 1.52
C HIS A 42 -21.56 -2.78 0.82
N MET A 43 -20.86 -3.30 -0.18
CA MET A 43 -19.89 -2.55 -0.98
C MET A 43 -20.09 -2.83 -2.45
N THR A 44 -20.37 -1.78 -3.22
CA THR A 44 -20.46 -1.87 -4.67
C THR A 44 -19.05 -1.96 -5.25
N ARG A 45 -18.80 -2.99 -6.09
CA ARG A 45 -17.56 -3.10 -6.87
C ARG A 45 -17.81 -2.67 -8.31
N PRO A 46 -17.02 -1.74 -8.87
CA PRO A 46 -17.16 -1.38 -10.26
C PRO A 46 -16.61 -2.48 -11.18
N GLU A 47 -17.15 -2.55 -12.39
CA GLU A 47 -16.56 -3.33 -13.48
C GLU A 47 -15.21 -2.70 -13.92
N PRO A 48 -14.24 -3.51 -14.35
CA PRO A 48 -12.96 -2.99 -14.81
C PRO A 48 -13.11 -2.22 -16.13
N THR A 49 -12.42 -1.10 -16.24
CA THR A 49 -12.51 -0.20 -17.40
C THR A 49 -11.43 -0.50 -18.45
N LYS A 50 -11.69 -0.12 -19.71
CA LYS A 50 -10.81 -0.33 -20.88
C LYS A 50 -10.88 0.86 -21.83
N PRO A 51 -9.88 1.07 -22.72
CA PRO A 51 -8.61 0.35 -22.81
C PRO A 51 -7.70 0.61 -21.60
N VAL A 52 -6.75 -0.30 -21.36
CA VAL A 52 -5.68 -0.11 -20.39
C VAL A 52 -4.43 0.33 -21.14
N GLU A 53 -3.89 1.49 -20.78
CA GLU A 53 -2.74 2.10 -21.44
C GLU A 53 -1.64 2.39 -20.43
N LEU A 54 -0.38 2.18 -20.83
CA LEU A 54 0.76 2.58 -20.00
C LEU A 54 0.96 4.10 -20.08
N VAL A 55 0.82 4.76 -18.94
CA VAL A 55 0.94 6.22 -18.80
C VAL A 55 2.16 6.56 -17.95
N PHE A 56 3.01 7.46 -18.46
CA PHE A 56 4.07 8.08 -17.68
C PHE A 56 3.48 9.22 -16.84
N ASP A 57 3.54 9.08 -15.52
CA ASP A 57 2.96 10.06 -14.60
C ASP A 57 3.90 11.26 -14.40
N SER A 58 4.10 12.05 -15.46
CA SER A 58 5.02 13.20 -15.48
C SER A 58 4.80 14.20 -14.34
N LYS A 59 3.56 14.32 -13.85
CA LYS A 59 3.20 15.13 -12.69
C LYS A 59 3.93 14.71 -11.40
N TYR A 60 4.32 13.45 -11.28
CA TYR A 60 4.90 12.84 -10.08
C TYR A 60 6.41 12.54 -10.22
N GLU A 61 7.03 12.92 -11.33
CA GLU A 61 8.47 12.72 -11.59
C GLU A 61 9.37 13.67 -10.76
N GLY A 62 8.83 14.79 -10.27
CA GLY A 62 9.59 15.84 -9.59
C GLY A 62 10.23 15.41 -8.26
N ALA A 63 11.25 16.15 -7.80
CA ALA A 63 11.96 15.87 -6.55
C ALA A 63 11.17 16.18 -5.26
N LYS A 64 9.96 16.75 -5.39
CA LYS A 64 9.05 17.03 -4.27
C LYS A 64 7.78 16.21 -4.45
N PRO A 65 7.33 15.46 -3.42
CA PRO A 65 6.07 14.74 -3.48
C PRO A 65 4.90 15.70 -3.63
N VAL A 66 3.98 15.41 -4.56
CA VAL A 66 2.76 16.20 -4.79
C VAL A 66 1.74 15.88 -3.71
N ASN A 67 0.96 16.89 -3.28
CA ASN A 67 -0.04 16.75 -2.21
C ASN A 67 0.53 16.18 -0.89
N TYR A 68 1.80 16.47 -0.60
CA TYR A 68 2.43 16.02 0.64
C TYR A 68 1.91 16.79 1.85
N ARG A 69 1.49 16.06 2.89
CA ARG A 69 1.13 16.60 4.21
C ARG A 69 1.58 15.65 5.32
N LYS A 70 1.66 16.15 6.56
CA LYS A 70 2.07 15.34 7.72
C LYS A 70 1.40 15.77 9.02
N ASN A 71 1.23 14.81 9.92
CA ASN A 71 0.88 15.03 11.32
C ASN A 71 2.02 14.50 12.19
N ASP A 72 2.83 15.40 12.76
CA ASP A 72 3.99 15.04 13.57
C ASP A 72 3.61 14.32 14.88
N LYS A 73 2.43 14.63 15.47
CA LYS A 73 1.96 13.99 16.70
C LYS A 73 1.61 12.52 16.46
N LEU A 74 0.94 12.24 15.34
CA LEU A 74 0.57 10.89 14.91
C LEU A 74 1.69 10.15 14.19
N ARG A 75 2.79 10.85 13.86
CA ARG A 75 3.92 10.29 13.10
C ARG A 75 3.45 9.70 11.76
N MET A 76 2.56 10.41 11.09
CA MET A 76 2.07 10.02 9.77
C MET A 76 2.30 11.12 8.74
N SER A 77 2.43 10.74 7.49
CA SER A 77 2.33 11.63 6.34
C SER A 77 1.55 10.96 5.22
N GLY A 78 1.22 11.74 4.20
CA GLY A 78 0.81 11.16 2.93
C GLY A 78 1.05 12.08 1.75
N SER A 79 1.03 11.51 0.55
CA SER A 79 1.17 12.25 -0.72
C SER A 79 0.56 11.49 -1.89
N ALA A 80 0.70 12.06 -3.09
CA ALA A 80 0.56 11.34 -4.35
C ALA A 80 1.69 10.29 -4.52
N SER A 81 1.61 9.49 -5.59
CA SER A 81 2.74 8.70 -6.07
C SER A 81 3.98 9.58 -6.28
N PHE A 82 5.16 8.97 -6.22
CA PHE A 82 6.41 9.73 -6.13
C PHE A 82 7.55 9.06 -6.90
N SER A 83 8.49 9.88 -7.38
CA SER A 83 9.74 9.42 -7.96
C SER A 83 10.79 9.04 -6.89
N PRO A 84 11.87 8.33 -7.27
CA PRO A 84 13.01 8.08 -6.38
C PRO A 84 13.59 9.34 -5.74
N ALA A 85 13.55 10.48 -6.44
CA ALA A 85 14.01 11.75 -5.92
C ALA A 85 13.11 12.29 -4.81
N ALA A 86 11.79 12.15 -4.96
CA ALA A 86 10.80 12.58 -3.96
C ALA A 86 10.79 11.71 -2.70
N LEU A 87 11.15 10.42 -2.79
CA LEU A 87 11.29 9.53 -1.61
C LEU A 87 12.25 10.11 -0.55
N LYS A 88 13.30 10.82 -0.97
CA LYS A 88 14.23 11.50 -0.05
C LYS A 88 13.55 12.59 0.80
N GLN A 89 12.51 13.23 0.26
CA GLN A 89 11.72 14.24 0.99
C GLN A 89 10.74 13.56 1.94
N ILE A 90 10.06 12.51 1.47
CA ILE A 90 9.12 11.71 2.26
C ILE A 90 9.82 11.14 3.50
N ALA A 91 11.06 10.67 3.34
CA ALA A 91 11.83 10.05 4.42
C ALA A 91 12.45 11.03 5.43
N LYS A 92 12.28 12.35 5.27
CA LYS A 92 12.83 13.36 6.20
C LYS A 92 12.52 13.07 7.69
N PRO A 93 11.29 12.68 8.07
CA PRO A 93 10.96 12.39 9.46
C PRO A 93 11.66 11.15 10.05
N ALA A 94 12.10 10.22 9.19
CA ALA A 94 12.75 8.95 9.59
C ALA A 94 14.26 8.91 9.33
N LYS A 95 14.89 10.06 8.99
CA LYS A 95 16.31 10.13 8.58
C LYS A 95 17.30 9.50 9.55
N LYS A 96 17.02 9.52 10.85
CA LYS A 96 17.91 8.98 11.89
C LYS A 96 17.79 7.46 12.05
N THR A 97 16.66 6.88 11.67
CA THR A 97 16.38 5.44 11.83
C THR A 97 15.53 4.97 10.65
N LYS A 98 16.16 4.65 9.52
CA LYS A 98 15.43 4.35 8.27
C LYS A 98 14.36 3.26 8.43
N GLN A 99 14.64 2.23 9.24
CA GLN A 99 13.71 1.12 9.50
C GLN A 99 12.41 1.53 10.20
N THR A 100 12.28 2.78 10.66
CA THR A 100 11.03 3.27 11.24
C THR A 100 10.06 3.81 10.20
N LEU A 101 10.44 3.99 8.93
CA LEU A 101 9.53 4.44 7.88
C LEU A 101 8.84 3.27 7.19
N TYR A 102 7.52 3.28 7.20
CA TYR A 102 6.65 2.35 6.50
C TYR A 102 5.87 3.09 5.43
N ILE A 103 6.13 2.77 4.16
CA ILE A 103 5.37 3.27 3.02
C ILE A 103 4.18 2.33 2.80
N PHE A 104 2.97 2.87 2.96
CA PHE A 104 1.72 2.22 2.62
C PHE A 104 1.27 2.70 1.25
N ASP A 105 1.46 1.84 0.27
CA ASP A 105 0.93 2.01 -1.09
C ASP A 105 -0.50 1.48 -1.14
N LEU A 106 -1.45 2.35 -1.48
CA LEU A 106 -2.88 2.06 -1.44
C LEU A 106 -3.46 1.74 -2.83
N ARG A 107 -2.62 1.48 -3.84
CA ARG A 107 -3.04 1.42 -5.24
C ARG A 107 -3.41 0.00 -5.67
N GLN A 108 -4.65 -0.23 -6.10
CA GLN A 108 -5.02 -1.50 -6.77
C GLN A 108 -4.55 -1.52 -8.23
N GLU A 109 -4.54 -0.37 -8.90
CA GLU A 109 -4.06 -0.24 -10.26
C GLU A 109 -2.56 -0.55 -10.35
N SER A 110 -2.18 -1.29 -11.39
CA SER A 110 -0.78 -1.69 -11.60
C SER A 110 0.08 -0.49 -11.95
N HIS A 111 1.24 -0.40 -11.32
CA HIS A 111 2.18 0.70 -11.48
C HIS A 111 3.62 0.26 -11.22
N GLY A 112 4.55 1.16 -11.48
CA GLY A 112 5.98 0.93 -11.23
C GLY A 112 6.80 2.11 -11.67
N LEU A 113 8.07 1.86 -11.97
CA LEU A 113 9.03 2.86 -12.41
C LEU A 113 9.67 2.43 -13.73
N ILE A 114 9.73 3.34 -14.68
CA ILE A 114 10.51 3.20 -15.91
C ILE A 114 11.46 4.39 -16.00
N ASN A 115 12.76 4.15 -16.06
CA ASN A 115 13.78 5.21 -16.07
C ASN A 115 13.61 6.20 -14.89
N ASP A 116 13.34 5.67 -13.69
CA ASP A 116 13.06 6.44 -12.47
C ASP A 116 11.77 7.29 -12.51
N LYS A 117 10.94 7.13 -13.55
CA LYS A 117 9.67 7.84 -13.72
C LYS A 117 8.52 6.95 -13.28
N PRO A 118 7.62 7.42 -12.39
CA PRO A 118 6.42 6.68 -12.05
C PRO A 118 5.56 6.45 -13.28
N VAL A 119 5.06 5.23 -13.44
CA VAL A 119 4.16 4.84 -14.52
C VAL A 119 2.95 4.10 -13.97
N THR A 120 1.84 4.17 -14.69
CA THR A 120 0.57 3.51 -14.34
C THR A 120 -0.01 2.82 -15.56
N TRP A 121 -0.48 1.58 -15.42
CA TRP A 121 -1.38 0.95 -16.40
C TRP A 121 -2.79 1.46 -16.15
N GLN A 122 -3.11 2.58 -16.78
CA GLN A 122 -4.30 3.37 -16.54
C GLN A 122 -5.45 2.94 -17.46
N ALA A 123 -6.65 2.89 -16.91
CA ALA A 123 -7.90 2.93 -17.65
C ALA A 123 -8.80 4.03 -17.06
N ASP A 124 -10.01 4.24 -17.61
CA ASP A 124 -10.94 5.23 -17.06
C ASP A 124 -11.10 5.04 -15.53
N ARG A 125 -11.00 6.13 -14.77
CA ARG A 125 -11.11 6.16 -13.29
C ARG A 125 -10.07 5.32 -12.53
N ASP A 126 -8.98 4.90 -13.18
CA ASP A 126 -8.00 3.96 -12.62
C ASP A 126 -8.63 2.60 -12.21
N TRP A 127 -9.69 2.18 -12.91
CA TRP A 127 -10.41 0.92 -12.66
C TRP A 127 -9.90 -0.25 -13.51
N ALA A 128 -8.65 -0.22 -13.98
CA ALA A 128 -8.08 -1.29 -14.80
C ALA A 128 -8.08 -2.68 -14.13
N ASN A 129 -8.04 -2.71 -12.80
CA ASN A 129 -7.96 -3.92 -11.97
C ASN A 129 -9.13 -4.03 -10.98
N ALA A 130 -10.28 -3.36 -11.22
CA ALA A 130 -11.38 -3.31 -10.27
C ALA A 130 -12.02 -4.67 -9.95
N ASP A 131 -11.86 -5.64 -10.86
CA ASP A 131 -12.30 -7.04 -10.73
C ASP A 131 -11.36 -7.91 -9.87
N LEU A 132 -10.11 -7.47 -9.64
CA LEU A 132 -9.07 -8.29 -9.03
C LEU A 132 -9.05 -8.18 -7.51
N ASN A 133 -8.81 -9.31 -6.84
CA ASN A 133 -8.43 -9.30 -5.43
C ASN A 133 -6.95 -8.85 -5.24
N HIS A 134 -6.50 -8.83 -3.98
CA HIS A 134 -5.15 -8.37 -3.62
C HIS A 134 -4.03 -9.14 -4.33
N ASP A 135 -4.05 -10.47 -4.27
CA ASP A 135 -2.98 -11.31 -4.82
C ASP A 135 -3.00 -11.25 -6.36
N GLU A 136 -4.19 -11.21 -6.97
CA GLU A 136 -4.37 -11.06 -8.40
C GLU A 136 -3.86 -9.71 -8.92
N ALA A 137 -4.12 -8.62 -8.20
CA ALA A 137 -3.63 -7.28 -8.56
C ALA A 137 -2.10 -7.20 -8.48
N ILE A 138 -1.49 -7.78 -7.44
CA ILE A 138 -0.02 -7.89 -7.31
C ILE A 138 0.56 -8.73 -8.45
N GLN A 139 -0.06 -9.88 -8.75
CA GLN A 139 0.41 -10.76 -9.83
C GLN A 139 0.29 -10.07 -11.20
N ARG A 140 -0.79 -9.32 -11.43
CA ARG A 140 -0.99 -8.52 -12.65
C ARG A 140 0.12 -7.48 -12.81
N GLU A 141 0.43 -6.73 -11.78
CA GLU A 141 1.49 -5.71 -11.81
C GLU A 141 2.86 -6.32 -12.11
N ARG A 142 3.21 -7.42 -11.43
CA ARG A 142 4.47 -8.15 -11.67
C ARG A 142 4.58 -8.65 -13.11
N ARG A 143 3.48 -9.17 -13.67
CA ARG A 143 3.44 -9.59 -15.07
C ARG A 143 3.63 -8.41 -16.01
N LEU A 144 2.88 -7.33 -15.83
CA LEU A 144 2.94 -6.16 -16.69
C LEU A 144 4.33 -5.52 -16.73
N LEU A 145 5.00 -5.41 -15.57
CA LEU A 145 6.40 -4.96 -15.51
C LEU A 145 7.37 -5.99 -16.11
N GLY A 146 7.14 -7.29 -15.87
CA GLY A 146 7.98 -8.37 -16.40
C GLY A 146 7.90 -8.58 -17.91
N ASP A 147 6.79 -8.18 -18.53
CA ASP A 147 6.59 -8.22 -19.98
C ASP A 147 7.38 -7.11 -20.71
N MET A 148 7.88 -6.10 -19.98
CA MET A 148 8.67 -4.99 -20.54
C MET A 148 10.15 -5.36 -20.69
N ARG A 149 10.84 -4.79 -21.69
CA ARG A 149 12.30 -5.02 -21.86
C ARG A 149 13.12 -3.74 -21.97
N VAL A 150 14.29 -3.77 -21.35
CA VAL A 150 15.34 -2.75 -21.56
C VAL A 150 15.71 -2.72 -23.05
N GLY A 151 15.78 -1.51 -23.62
CA GLY A 151 16.02 -1.27 -25.05
C GLY A 151 14.74 -1.11 -25.88
N GLU A 152 13.58 -1.56 -25.41
CA GLU A 152 12.31 -1.29 -26.08
C GLU A 152 11.96 0.20 -26.02
N LYS A 153 11.32 0.70 -27.09
CA LYS A 153 10.85 2.08 -27.18
C LYS A 153 9.35 2.11 -26.98
N ILE A 154 8.89 2.80 -25.95
CA ILE A 154 7.48 3.09 -25.70
C ILE A 154 7.28 4.59 -25.92
N ASN A 155 6.43 4.93 -26.89
CA ASN A 155 6.29 6.29 -27.40
C ASN A 155 7.67 6.86 -27.79
N ASP A 156 8.12 7.91 -27.11
CA ASP A 156 9.44 8.52 -27.30
C ASP A 156 10.48 8.17 -26.23
N THR A 157 10.17 7.21 -25.36
CA THR A 157 11.06 6.78 -24.28
C THR A 157 11.68 5.41 -24.58
N VAL A 158 13.01 5.36 -24.66
CA VAL A 158 13.75 4.09 -24.64
C VAL A 158 13.90 3.63 -23.19
N ILE A 159 13.48 2.40 -22.90
CA ILE A 159 13.57 1.81 -21.56
C ILE A 159 15.03 1.50 -21.24
N LYS A 160 15.52 2.01 -20.11
CA LYS A 160 16.87 1.81 -19.55
C LYS A 160 16.82 1.11 -18.20
N SER A 161 15.77 1.34 -17.42
CA SER A 161 15.49 0.64 -16.16
C SER A 161 13.99 0.40 -16.00
N ILE A 162 13.66 -0.70 -15.31
CA ILE A 162 12.32 -1.08 -14.89
C ILE A 162 12.45 -1.45 -13.41
N GLU A 163 11.61 -0.89 -12.55
CA GLU A 163 11.66 -1.15 -11.10
C GLU A 163 10.24 -1.18 -10.50
N THR A 164 10.00 -2.08 -9.54
CA THR A 164 8.78 -2.03 -8.71
C THR A 164 8.93 -0.94 -7.66
N GLU A 165 7.82 -0.35 -7.21
CA GLU A 165 7.90 0.63 -6.12
C GLU A 165 8.43 0.00 -4.82
N GLU A 166 8.09 -1.27 -4.56
CA GLU A 166 8.66 -2.04 -3.45
C GLU A 166 10.19 -2.11 -3.50
N SER A 167 10.78 -2.37 -4.68
CA SER A 167 12.24 -2.40 -4.86
C SER A 167 12.86 -1.04 -4.56
N LEU A 168 12.26 0.04 -5.06
CA LEU A 168 12.72 1.41 -4.79
C LEU A 168 12.74 1.69 -3.28
N VAL A 169 11.64 1.39 -2.59
CA VAL A 169 11.47 1.70 -1.17
C VAL A 169 12.42 0.86 -0.31
N ARG A 170 12.50 -0.46 -0.57
CA ARG A 170 13.35 -1.38 0.20
C ARG A 170 14.84 -1.15 -0.04
N SER A 171 15.26 -0.90 -1.28
CA SER A 171 16.67 -0.60 -1.59
C SER A 171 17.16 0.70 -0.93
N ALA A 172 16.24 1.65 -0.67
CA ALA A 172 16.54 2.87 0.09
C ALA A 172 16.66 2.63 1.62
N GLY A 173 16.25 1.45 2.10
CA GLY A 173 16.32 1.01 3.50
C GLY A 173 15.04 1.25 4.32
N TYR A 174 13.89 1.45 3.66
CA TYR A 174 12.59 1.65 4.30
C TYR A 174 11.70 0.40 4.16
N GLN A 175 10.61 0.36 4.90
CA GLN A 175 9.62 -0.72 4.81
C GLN A 175 8.51 -0.36 3.82
N TYR A 176 8.00 -1.36 3.13
CA TYR A 176 6.94 -1.23 2.13
C TYR A 176 5.80 -2.20 2.47
N ILE A 177 4.58 -1.68 2.42
CA ILE A 177 3.33 -2.42 2.62
C ILE A 177 2.39 -2.02 1.48
N ARG A 178 1.89 -3.02 0.75
CA ARG A 178 0.90 -2.83 -0.30
C ARG A 178 -0.49 -3.12 0.23
N LEU A 179 -1.43 -2.24 -0.08
CA LEU A 179 -2.88 -2.44 0.00
C LEU A 179 -3.48 -2.14 -1.38
N THR A 180 -4.41 -2.96 -1.84
CA THR A 180 -4.97 -2.87 -3.20
C THR A 180 -6.36 -2.27 -3.15
N VAL A 181 -6.45 -0.95 -3.02
CA VAL A 181 -7.72 -0.23 -2.91
C VAL A 181 -8.06 0.47 -4.23
N THR A 182 -9.22 0.14 -4.80
CA THR A 182 -9.74 0.74 -6.03
C THR A 182 -9.93 2.25 -5.85
N ASP A 183 -9.56 3.06 -6.85
CA ASP A 183 -9.80 4.49 -6.73
C ASP A 183 -11.30 4.81 -6.64
N HIS A 184 -11.65 5.84 -5.87
CA HIS A 184 -13.02 6.29 -5.58
C HIS A 184 -13.87 5.36 -4.70
N VAL A 185 -13.47 4.11 -4.45
CA VAL A 185 -14.21 3.12 -3.65
C VAL A 185 -13.61 3.01 -2.25
N ARG A 186 -14.41 2.61 -1.25
CA ARG A 186 -13.89 2.21 0.07
C ARG A 186 -13.03 0.94 -0.04
N PRO A 187 -12.08 0.69 0.90
CA PRO A 187 -11.41 -0.60 0.96
C PRO A 187 -12.41 -1.73 1.27
N VAL A 188 -12.20 -2.88 0.64
CA VAL A 188 -12.87 -4.14 1.01
C VAL A 188 -12.45 -4.57 2.41
N ASP A 189 -13.32 -5.28 3.14
CA ASP A 189 -13.07 -5.66 4.53
C ASP A 189 -11.75 -6.41 4.71
N SER A 190 -11.38 -7.30 3.79
CA SER A 190 -10.10 -8.02 3.84
C SER A 190 -8.86 -7.11 3.72
N GLU A 191 -8.95 -5.99 3.00
CA GLU A 191 -7.87 -5.00 2.93
C GLU A 191 -7.86 -4.09 4.16
N VAL A 192 -9.01 -3.92 4.82
CA VAL A 192 -9.07 -3.26 6.13
C VAL A 192 -8.43 -4.14 7.20
N ASP A 193 -8.71 -5.44 7.20
CA ASP A 193 -8.07 -6.41 8.09
C ASP A 193 -6.54 -6.40 7.89
N ARG A 194 -6.08 -6.49 6.64
CA ARG A 194 -4.65 -6.40 6.29
C ARG A 194 -4.01 -5.09 6.80
N PHE A 195 -4.73 -3.97 6.69
CA PHE A 195 -4.28 -2.69 7.21
C PHE A 195 -4.17 -2.70 8.74
N VAL A 196 -5.21 -3.14 9.44
CA VAL A 196 -5.26 -3.22 10.91
C VAL A 196 -4.14 -4.10 11.44
N GLU A 197 -3.96 -5.29 10.86
CA GLU A 197 -2.88 -6.22 11.21
C GLU A 197 -1.51 -5.56 11.01
N ALA A 198 -1.30 -4.90 9.88
CA ALA A 198 -0.06 -4.19 9.60
C ALA A 198 0.21 -3.07 10.60
N ILE A 199 -0.81 -2.31 11.02
CA ILE A 199 -0.67 -1.25 12.04
C ILE A 199 -0.35 -1.84 13.42
N ARG A 200 -0.99 -2.95 13.80
CA ARG A 200 -0.75 -3.62 15.08
C ARG A 200 0.68 -4.12 15.22
N ASP A 201 1.28 -4.57 14.12
CA ASP A 201 2.63 -5.13 14.09
C ASP A 201 3.73 -4.05 13.95
N LEU A 202 3.38 -2.77 13.84
CA LEU A 202 4.37 -1.70 13.74
C LEU A 202 5.16 -1.55 15.05
N PRO A 203 6.50 -1.36 14.98
CA PRO A 203 7.29 -1.07 16.16
C PRO A 203 6.93 0.28 16.75
N GLU A 204 7.21 0.47 18.03
CA GLU A 204 7.12 1.79 18.66
C GLU A 204 7.96 2.83 17.89
N LYS A 205 7.48 4.09 17.88
CA LYS A 205 8.17 5.22 17.23
C LYS A 205 8.35 5.04 15.72
N ASN A 206 7.53 4.22 15.07
CA ASN A 206 7.40 4.17 13.61
C ASN A 206 6.94 5.52 13.02
N TRP A 207 7.09 5.67 11.70
CA TRP A 207 6.48 6.70 10.89
C TRP A 207 5.79 6.02 9.71
N VAL A 208 4.50 6.29 9.51
CA VAL A 208 3.75 5.77 8.37
C VAL A 208 3.59 6.84 7.29
N HIS A 209 3.74 6.44 6.04
CA HIS A 209 3.49 7.30 4.90
C HIS A 209 2.49 6.64 3.96
N PHE A 210 1.31 7.23 3.82
CA PHE A 210 0.28 6.75 2.92
C PHE A 210 0.39 7.43 1.55
N HIS A 211 0.24 6.68 0.47
CA HIS A 211 0.01 7.30 -0.83
C HIS A 211 -0.99 6.50 -1.68
N CYS A 212 -1.61 7.21 -2.61
CA CYS A 212 -2.26 6.64 -3.77
C CYS A 212 -1.82 7.46 -4.98
N ARG A 213 -2.38 7.22 -6.18
CA ARG A 213 -1.94 7.95 -7.37
C ARG A 213 -1.96 9.47 -7.19
N ALA A 214 -3.08 10.03 -6.74
CA ALA A 214 -3.26 11.48 -6.59
C ALA A 214 -2.97 12.03 -5.18
N GLY A 215 -2.91 11.18 -4.15
CA GLY A 215 -2.66 11.62 -2.78
C GLY A 215 -3.82 12.30 -2.07
N LYS A 216 -5.04 12.14 -2.58
CA LYS A 216 -6.28 12.67 -2.00
C LYS A 216 -7.14 11.52 -1.46
N GLY A 217 -8.19 11.10 -2.17
CA GLY A 217 -9.19 10.09 -1.74
C GLY A 217 -8.70 8.98 -0.82
N ARG A 218 -8.12 7.93 -1.41
CA ARG A 218 -7.60 6.76 -0.67
C ARG A 218 -6.64 7.19 0.45
N THR A 219 -5.67 8.06 0.15
CA THR A 219 -4.69 8.51 1.13
C THR A 219 -5.30 9.20 2.34
N THR A 220 -6.25 10.12 2.15
CA THR A 220 -6.93 10.82 3.24
C THR A 220 -7.81 9.85 4.02
N THR A 221 -8.50 8.92 3.36
CA THR A 221 -9.24 7.86 4.06
C THR A 221 -8.32 7.07 4.99
N PHE A 222 -7.18 6.55 4.52
CA PHE A 222 -6.28 5.78 5.39
C PHE A 222 -5.59 6.61 6.48
N MET A 223 -5.34 7.90 6.25
CA MET A 223 -4.91 8.81 7.32
C MET A 223 -5.98 8.96 8.41
N VAL A 224 -7.26 9.07 8.03
CA VAL A 224 -8.40 9.08 8.96
C VAL A 224 -8.50 7.75 9.71
N LEU A 225 -8.42 6.60 9.03
CA LEU A 225 -8.48 5.29 9.69
C LEU A 225 -7.33 5.11 10.70
N TYR A 226 -6.11 5.50 10.32
CA TYR A 226 -4.95 5.45 11.21
C TYR A 226 -5.14 6.34 12.44
N ASP A 227 -5.66 7.56 12.25
CA ASP A 227 -5.99 8.47 13.34
C ASP A 227 -7.05 7.88 14.28
N MET A 228 -8.10 7.26 13.73
CA MET A 228 -9.13 6.57 14.51
C MET A 228 -8.55 5.43 15.35
N LEU A 229 -7.69 4.58 14.78
CA LEU A 229 -7.04 3.50 15.52
C LEU A 229 -6.24 4.02 16.73
N ASN A 230 -5.65 5.21 16.62
CA ASN A 230 -4.85 5.81 17.69
C ASN A 230 -5.70 6.60 18.71
N ASN A 231 -6.79 7.26 18.27
CA ASN A 231 -7.44 8.31 19.04
C ASN A 231 -8.96 8.18 19.21
N ALA A 232 -9.66 7.24 18.56
CA ALA A 232 -11.13 7.14 18.65
C ALA A 232 -11.66 6.86 20.07
N LYS A 233 -10.80 6.38 20.98
CA LYS A 233 -11.13 6.21 22.40
C LYS A 233 -11.31 7.56 23.14
N THR A 234 -10.58 8.59 22.73
CA THR A 234 -10.53 9.89 23.43
C THR A 234 -11.14 11.03 22.63
N ASP A 235 -11.08 10.95 21.31
CA ASP A 235 -11.45 12.02 20.40
C ASP A 235 -12.79 11.71 19.72
N SER A 236 -13.59 12.75 19.46
CA SER A 236 -14.84 12.61 18.73
C SER A 236 -14.62 12.34 17.24
N PHE A 237 -15.56 11.63 16.60
CA PHE A 237 -15.57 11.40 15.15
C PHE A 237 -15.35 12.71 14.36
N ASP A 238 -16.14 13.74 14.69
CA ASP A 238 -16.09 15.04 14.03
C ASP A 238 -14.72 15.72 14.16
N ASP A 239 -14.06 15.61 15.33
CA ASP A 239 -12.71 16.15 15.51
C ASP A 239 -11.67 15.42 14.66
N ILE A 240 -11.82 14.10 14.46
CA ILE A 240 -10.94 13.30 13.60
C ILE A 240 -11.13 13.68 12.14
N ILE A 241 -12.38 13.77 11.68
CA ILE A 241 -12.69 14.17 10.30
C ILE A 241 -12.17 15.59 10.04
N LYS A 242 -12.55 16.55 10.89
CA LYS A 242 -12.20 17.96 10.73
C LYS A 242 -10.69 18.19 10.62
N ARG A 243 -9.88 17.58 11.48
CA ARG A 243 -8.42 17.78 11.44
C ARG A 243 -7.76 17.13 10.23
N ASN A 244 -8.26 15.99 9.76
CA ASN A 244 -7.70 15.32 8.58
C ASN A 244 -8.13 16.01 7.28
N THR A 245 -9.35 16.55 7.21
CA THR A 245 -9.83 17.39 6.12
C THR A 245 -8.98 18.66 6.00
N ALA A 246 -8.79 19.38 7.12
CA ALA A 246 -7.94 20.59 7.15
C ALA A 246 -6.48 20.30 6.77
N LEU A 247 -5.96 19.13 7.13
CA LEU A 247 -4.61 18.69 6.77
C LEU A 247 -4.48 18.28 5.29
N SER A 248 -5.59 17.97 4.62
CA SER A 248 -5.64 17.37 3.29
C SER A 248 -6.24 18.27 2.22
N ASP A 249 -6.01 19.59 2.32
CA ASP A 249 -6.46 20.57 1.32
C ASP A 249 -7.98 20.49 1.10
N ASP A 250 -8.72 20.46 2.22
CA ASP A 250 -10.17 20.36 2.32
C ASP A 250 -10.80 19.14 1.62
N TYR A 251 -10.02 18.07 1.43
CA TYR A 251 -10.58 16.79 1.02
C TYR A 251 -11.34 16.17 2.19
N ASP A 252 -12.67 16.28 2.15
CA ASP A 252 -13.58 15.68 3.12
C ASP A 252 -13.99 14.27 2.71
N VAL A 253 -13.68 13.29 3.55
CA VAL A 253 -14.01 11.89 3.32
C VAL A 253 -15.50 11.61 3.46
N GLU A 254 -16.25 12.44 4.18
CA GLU A 254 -17.71 12.29 4.39
C GLU A 254 -18.52 12.98 3.29
N LYS A 255 -17.88 13.74 2.40
CA LYS A 255 -18.59 14.49 1.36
C LYS A 255 -19.23 13.58 0.32
N ILE A 256 -20.57 13.55 0.33
CA ILE A 256 -21.41 12.86 -0.65
C ILE A 256 -21.84 13.88 -1.73
N PRO A 257 -21.59 13.61 -3.04
CA PRO A 257 -22.02 14.49 -4.12
C PRO A 257 -23.54 14.39 -4.37
N ALA A 258 -24.04 15.10 -5.38
CA ALA A 258 -25.43 14.96 -5.82
C ALA A 258 -25.73 13.54 -6.32
N GLN A 259 -26.99 13.10 -6.25
CA GLN A 259 -27.40 11.72 -6.53
C GLN A 259 -27.13 11.29 -7.98
N GLU A 260 -27.08 12.26 -8.89
CA GLU A 260 -26.83 12.07 -10.33
C GLU A 260 -25.34 11.95 -10.65
N ASP A 261 -24.44 12.33 -9.73
CA ASP A 261 -22.99 12.13 -9.91
C ASP A 261 -22.68 10.63 -9.80
N TRP A 262 -21.92 10.10 -10.75
CA TRP A 262 -21.49 8.70 -10.75
C TRP A 262 -20.73 8.30 -9.47
N LYS A 263 -20.12 9.27 -8.77
CA LYS A 263 -19.45 9.05 -7.49
C LYS A 263 -20.41 8.87 -6.31
N TYR A 264 -21.70 9.22 -6.44
CA TYR A 264 -22.66 9.23 -5.33
C TYR A 264 -22.65 7.94 -4.51
N VAL A 265 -22.84 6.80 -5.19
CA VAL A 265 -22.91 5.49 -4.55
C VAL A 265 -21.62 5.19 -3.78
N TYR A 266 -20.46 5.36 -4.44
CA TYR A 266 -19.16 5.05 -3.84
C TYR A 266 -18.80 5.97 -2.66
N GLN A 267 -19.13 7.27 -2.77
CA GLN A 267 -18.85 8.24 -1.70
C GLN A 267 -19.78 8.03 -0.49
N LYS A 268 -21.05 7.66 -0.74
CA LYS A 268 -21.99 7.28 0.32
C LYS A 268 -21.54 6.02 1.06
N GLU A 269 -21.09 4.99 0.34
CA GLU A 269 -20.55 3.76 0.94
C GLU A 269 -19.26 4.04 1.73
N ARG A 270 -18.39 4.92 1.22
CA ARG A 270 -17.16 5.32 1.91
C ARG A 270 -17.43 6.09 3.20
N ALA A 271 -18.41 7.01 3.21
CA ALA A 271 -18.81 7.72 4.42
C ALA A 271 -19.39 6.75 5.48
N ALA A 272 -20.31 5.87 5.08
CA ALA A 272 -20.88 4.86 5.97
C ALA A 272 -19.79 3.94 6.56
N PHE A 273 -18.82 3.53 5.74
CA PHE A 273 -17.67 2.75 6.20
C PHE A 273 -16.80 3.50 7.21
N VAL A 274 -16.45 4.77 6.94
CA VAL A 274 -15.59 5.55 7.83
C VAL A 274 -16.27 5.74 9.20
N GLN A 275 -17.58 5.95 9.22
CA GLN A 275 -18.36 6.03 10.46
C GLN A 275 -18.37 4.70 11.23
N GLU A 276 -18.55 3.57 10.55
CA GLU A 276 -18.51 2.26 11.22
C GLU A 276 -17.11 1.89 11.70
N PHE A 277 -16.08 2.22 10.92
CA PHE A 277 -14.70 2.00 11.32
C PHE A 277 -14.34 2.80 12.59
N TYR A 278 -14.89 4.00 12.77
CA TYR A 278 -14.72 4.74 14.02
C TYR A 278 -15.32 3.99 15.22
N ASN A 279 -16.53 3.42 15.08
CA ASN A 279 -17.15 2.62 16.15
C ASN A 279 -16.26 1.43 16.52
N TYR A 280 -15.76 0.72 15.50
CA TYR A 280 -14.82 -0.36 15.68
C TYR A 280 -13.53 0.10 16.37
N ALA A 281 -12.86 1.16 15.89
CA ALA A 281 -11.59 1.65 16.44
C ALA A 281 -11.74 2.17 17.88
N LYS A 282 -12.91 2.72 18.23
CA LYS A 282 -13.25 3.14 19.57
C LYS A 282 -13.39 1.96 20.54
N ALA A 283 -14.00 0.86 20.09
CA ALA A 283 -14.11 -0.39 20.84
C ALA A 283 -12.76 -1.14 20.90
N ASN A 284 -11.95 -1.05 19.84
CA ASN A 284 -10.71 -1.79 19.64
C ASN A 284 -9.51 -0.86 19.36
N PRO A 285 -9.04 -0.06 20.35
CA PRO A 285 -7.93 0.86 20.16
C PRO A 285 -6.67 0.14 19.67
N MET A 286 -6.00 0.68 18.67
CA MET A 286 -4.85 0.08 17.98
C MET A 286 -5.13 -1.27 17.30
N GLY A 287 -6.40 -1.61 17.05
CA GLY A 287 -6.76 -2.84 16.33
C GLY A 287 -6.50 -4.12 17.13
N LYS A 288 -6.78 -4.09 18.44
CA LYS A 288 -6.53 -5.23 19.34
C LYS A 288 -7.25 -6.51 18.90
N ASP A 289 -8.44 -6.37 18.33
CA ASP A 289 -9.23 -7.43 17.72
C ASP A 289 -9.44 -7.10 16.24
N VAL A 290 -9.65 -8.10 15.37
CA VAL A 290 -9.87 -7.91 13.93
C VAL A 290 -11.34 -7.48 13.68
N LEU A 291 -11.58 -6.69 12.62
CA LEU A 291 -12.93 -6.28 12.16
C LEU A 291 -13.79 -7.48 11.77
#